data_AF-A0A091HMD1-F1
#
_entry.id   AF-A0A091HMD1-F1
#
_cell.length_a   1.000
_cell.length_b   1.000
_cell.length_c   1.000
_cell.angle_alpha   90.00
_cell.angle_beta   90.00
_cell.angle_gamma   90.00
#
_symmetry.space_group_name_H-M   'P 1'
#
loop_
_entity.id
_entity.type
_entity.pdbx_description
1 polymer ?
#
loop_
_entity_poly.entity_id
_entity_poly.type
_entity_poly.pdbx_seq_one_letter_code
_entity_poly.pdbx_strand_id
1 'polypeptide(L)'
;VGAVTKQTLFPPLMPAGRPFRVSNASRSSRKGIVASSLKELISKTLDAFLISAGIVTLVLEEDGTVVDTEEFFRSLDDNTHFMVLEKGQKWTEVSADCLSQKWMEECLQKKKMGVANITFDLYKLNPKDFIGCLNIKATFYEIYSVSYDIKCMGAKSVLRKVLQLMSHAAQVTGHFLLYTGTYMLHLM
;
A
#
# COMPACT_ATOMS: atom_id res chain seq x y z
N VAL A 1 -11.00 23.57 5.46
CA VAL A 1 -11.02 24.85 4.72
C VAL A 1 -9.64 25.04 4.11
N GLY A 2 -9.40 25.02 2.80
CA GLY A 2 -10.25 24.81 1.64
C GLY A 2 -9.41 24.16 0.52
N ALA A 3 -10.08 23.40 -0.34
CA ALA A 3 -9.48 22.82 -1.53
C ALA A 3 -9.14 23.94 -2.51
N VAL A 4 -7.87 24.00 -2.93
CA VAL A 4 -7.44 24.91 -3.99
C VAL A 4 -7.92 24.34 -5.32
N THR A 5 -9.13 24.74 -5.73
CA THR A 5 -9.61 24.55 -7.09
C THR A 5 -8.88 25.52 -8.00
N LYS A 6 -7.92 25.01 -8.79
CA LYS A 6 -7.41 25.74 -9.96
C LYS A 6 -8.53 25.85 -10.99
N GLN A 7 -9.32 26.92 -10.92
CA GLN A 7 -10.24 27.31 -11.99
C GLN A 7 -9.42 28.04 -13.06
N THR A 8 -9.28 27.42 -14.23
CA THR A 8 -8.67 28.04 -15.40
C THR A 8 -9.70 28.89 -16.13
N LEU A 9 -9.36 30.17 -16.34
CA LEU A 9 -10.22 31.25 -16.84
C LEU A 9 -10.56 31.18 -18.34
N PHE A 10 -10.21 30.09 -19.04
CA PHE A 10 -10.40 29.96 -20.48
C PHE A 10 -11.09 28.63 -20.80
N PRO A 11 -12.19 28.61 -21.58
CA PRO A 11 -12.64 27.37 -22.18
C PRO A 11 -11.50 26.85 -23.08
N PRO A 12 -11.06 25.60 -22.91
CA PRO A 12 -10.04 25.04 -23.79
C PRO A 12 -10.53 25.13 -25.23
N LEU A 13 -9.70 25.70 -26.12
CA LEU A 13 -9.96 25.84 -27.56
C LEU A 13 -10.06 24.49 -28.30
N MET A 14 -9.82 23.39 -27.59
CA MET A 14 -9.88 22.02 -28.12
C MET A 14 -10.97 21.26 -27.36
N PRO A 15 -11.68 20.31 -27.99
CA PRO A 15 -12.60 19.44 -27.27
C PRO A 15 -11.87 18.86 -26.07
N ALA A 16 -12.32 19.21 -24.85
CA ALA A 16 -11.71 18.71 -23.64
C ALA A 16 -11.85 17.19 -23.66
N GLY A 17 -10.74 16.48 -23.86
CA GLY A 17 -10.73 15.03 -23.88
C GLY A 17 -11.26 14.51 -22.55
N ARG A 18 -12.29 13.68 -22.60
CA ARG A 18 -12.93 13.08 -21.43
C ARG A 18 -12.18 11.81 -21.08
N PRO A 19 -11.86 11.56 -19.80
CA PRO A 19 -11.24 10.31 -19.39
C PRO A 19 -12.28 9.18 -19.39
N PHE A 20 -11.92 8.06 -20.00
CA PHE A 20 -12.72 6.84 -20.03
C PHE A 20 -11.89 5.66 -19.55
N ARG A 21 -12.56 4.62 -19.05
CA ARG A 21 -11.90 3.38 -18.64
C ARG A 21 -12.28 2.30 -19.62
N VAL A 22 -11.28 1.60 -20.14
CA VAL A 22 -11.47 0.56 -21.15
C VAL A 22 -10.85 -0.74 -20.65
N SER A 23 -11.62 -1.82 -20.69
CA SER A 23 -11.24 -3.16 -20.22
C SER A 23 -11.17 -4.15 -21.38
N ASN A 24 -10.29 -5.15 -21.31
CA ASN A 24 -10.34 -6.31 -22.21
C ASN A 24 -11.56 -7.21 -21.87
N ALA A 25 -11.97 -8.10 -22.78
CA ALA A 25 -13.03 -9.10 -22.60
C ALA A 25 -12.85 -9.97 -21.35
N SER A 26 -11.61 -10.32 -20.99
CA SER A 26 -11.29 -11.07 -19.76
C SER A 26 -11.20 -10.19 -18.50
N ARG A 27 -11.46 -8.87 -18.62
CA ARG A 27 -11.37 -7.85 -17.57
C ARG A 27 -10.05 -7.85 -16.76
N SER A 28 -9.02 -8.47 -17.33
CA SER A 28 -7.67 -8.64 -16.76
C SER A 28 -6.79 -7.40 -16.93
N SER A 29 -7.05 -6.64 -18.00
CA SER A 29 -6.33 -5.41 -18.33
C SER A 29 -7.33 -4.26 -18.40
N ARG A 30 -7.11 -3.24 -17.57
CA ARG A 30 -7.88 -1.99 -17.50
C ARG A 30 -6.97 -0.83 -17.87
N LYS A 31 -7.38 -0.01 -18.84
CA LYS A 31 -6.61 1.15 -19.32
C LYS A 31 -7.48 2.39 -19.28
N GLY A 32 -6.93 3.48 -18.75
CA GLY A 32 -7.56 4.80 -18.82
C GLY A 32 -7.21 5.45 -20.15
N ILE A 33 -8.21 5.82 -20.94
CA ILE A 33 -8.03 6.44 -22.24
C ILE A 33 -8.77 7.77 -22.25
N VAL A 34 -8.07 8.83 -22.58
CA VAL A 34 -8.67 10.16 -22.75
C VAL A 34 -9.05 10.32 -24.21
N ALA A 35 -10.32 10.59 -24.49
CA ALA A 35 -10.81 10.80 -25.86
C ALA A 35 -11.91 11.85 -25.90
N SER A 36 -12.05 12.54 -27.03
CA SER A 36 -13.11 13.52 -27.28
C SER A 36 -14.20 12.98 -28.21
N SER A 37 -13.90 11.93 -28.98
CA SER A 37 -14.82 11.27 -29.91
C SER A 37 -14.70 9.75 -29.82
N LEU A 38 -15.73 9.03 -30.27
CA LEU A 38 -15.75 7.58 -30.31
C LEU A 38 -14.63 7.03 -31.21
N LYS A 39 -14.39 7.66 -32.37
CA LYS A 39 -13.31 7.28 -33.29
C LYS A 39 -11.93 7.41 -32.64
N GLU A 40 -11.71 8.48 -31.88
CA GLU A 40 -10.45 8.69 -31.14
C GLU A 40 -10.29 7.65 -30.02
N LEU A 41 -11.39 7.33 -29.31
CA LEU A 41 -11.41 6.29 -28.29
C LEU A 41 -11.03 4.94 -28.90
N ILE A 42 -11.63 4.55 -30.03
CA ILE A 42 -11.35 3.28 -30.71
C ILE A 42 -9.88 3.22 -31.15
N SER A 43 -9.36 4.27 -31.79
CA SER A 43 -7.95 4.29 -32.22
C SER A 43 -7.00 4.13 -31.04
N LYS A 44 -7.18 4.92 -29.97
CA LYS A 44 -6.33 4.84 -28.77
C LYS A 44 -6.48 3.51 -28.05
N THR A 45 -7.67 2.90 -28.14
CA THR A 45 -7.94 1.59 -27.57
C THR A 45 -7.20 0.50 -28.33
N LEU A 46 -7.23 0.53 -29.66
CA LEU A 46 -6.48 -0.41 -30.50
C LEU A 46 -4.98 -0.33 -30.21
N ASP A 47 -4.44 0.89 -30.13
CA ASP A 47 -3.04 1.14 -29.77
C ASP A 47 -2.72 0.64 -28.37
N ALA A 48 -3.60 0.92 -27.40
CA ALA A 48 -3.41 0.54 -26.02
C ALA A 48 -3.46 -0.98 -25.85
N PHE A 49 -4.38 -1.69 -26.50
CA PHE A 49 -4.52 -3.15 -26.34
C PHE A 49 -3.67 -3.96 -27.34
N LEU A 50 -2.91 -3.30 -28.23
CA LEU A 50 -2.06 -3.95 -29.25
C LEU A 50 -2.85 -4.92 -30.15
N ILE A 51 -4.12 -4.60 -30.42
CA ILE A 51 -5.02 -5.48 -31.18
C ILE A 51 -4.75 -5.26 -32.67
N SER A 52 -4.19 -6.28 -33.34
CA SER A 52 -3.89 -6.26 -34.79
C SER A 52 -5.14 -6.48 -35.66
N ALA A 53 -6.24 -6.94 -35.07
CA ALA A 53 -7.51 -7.13 -35.75
C ALA A 53 -8.28 -5.81 -35.80
N GLY A 54 -8.36 -5.18 -36.98
CA GLY A 54 -9.03 -3.89 -37.20
C GLY A 54 -10.56 -3.88 -37.02
N ILE A 55 -11.15 -4.91 -36.42
CA ILE A 55 -12.59 -5.01 -36.13
C ILE A 55 -12.74 -5.32 -34.65
N VAL A 56 -13.02 -4.27 -33.87
CA VAL A 56 -13.31 -4.36 -32.43
C VAL A 56 -14.70 -3.79 -32.18
N THR A 57 -15.44 -4.44 -31.30
CA THR A 57 -16.74 -3.95 -30.85
C THR A 57 -16.57 -3.35 -29.46
N LEU A 58 -16.90 -2.07 -29.32
CA LEU A 58 -16.92 -1.39 -28.03
C LEU A 58 -18.30 -1.59 -27.38
N VAL A 59 -18.31 -2.11 -26.16
CA VAL A 59 -19.54 -2.32 -25.38
C VAL A 59 -19.41 -1.67 -24.00
N LEU A 60 -20.53 -1.33 -23.36
CA LEU A 60 -20.52 -0.90 -21.97
C LEU A 60 -20.18 -2.06 -21.03
N GLU A 61 -19.35 -1.81 -20.01
CA GLU A 61 -19.00 -2.84 -19.01
C GLU A 61 -20.23 -3.25 -18.18
N GLU A 62 -21.17 -2.32 -17.95
CA GLU A 62 -22.37 -2.50 -17.11
C GLU A 62 -23.47 -3.30 -17.80
N ASP A 63 -23.95 -2.85 -18.95
CA ASP A 63 -25.15 -3.43 -19.60
C ASP A 63 -24.84 -4.18 -20.91
N GLY A 64 -23.58 -4.19 -21.36
CA GLY A 64 -23.20 -4.84 -22.62
C GLY A 64 -23.76 -4.19 -23.88
N THR A 65 -24.31 -2.98 -23.77
CA THR A 65 -24.83 -2.21 -24.91
C THR A 65 -23.68 -1.83 -25.85
N VAL A 66 -23.85 -2.07 -27.14
CA VAL A 66 -22.86 -1.75 -28.17
C VAL A 66 -22.87 -0.24 -28.42
N VAL A 67 -21.68 0.37 -28.33
CA VAL A 67 -21.48 1.81 -28.57
C VAL A 67 -20.98 1.99 -29.99
N ASP A 68 -21.90 2.20 -30.94
CA ASP A 68 -21.58 2.42 -32.37
C ASP A 68 -21.85 3.86 -32.83
N THR A 69 -22.66 4.60 -32.06
CA THR A 69 -23.06 5.98 -32.38
C THR A 69 -22.33 7.01 -31.52
N GLU A 70 -21.88 8.10 -32.16
CA GLU A 70 -21.21 9.21 -31.48
C GLU A 70 -22.17 9.95 -30.53
N GLU A 71 -23.46 9.98 -30.86
CA GLU A 71 -24.50 10.59 -30.04
C GLU A 71 -24.66 9.84 -28.71
N PHE A 72 -24.62 8.51 -28.76
CA PHE A 72 -24.66 7.68 -27.55
C PHE A 72 -23.41 7.92 -26.70
N PHE A 73 -22.24 7.95 -27.32
CA PHE A 73 -20.99 8.26 -26.63
C PHE A 73 -20.99 9.62 -25.91
N ARG A 74 -21.61 10.65 -26.52
CA ARG A 74 -21.75 11.97 -25.89
C ARG A 74 -22.73 12.00 -24.72
N SER A 75 -23.75 11.14 -24.75
CA SER A 75 -24.75 11.05 -23.67
C SER A 75 -24.21 10.39 -22.40
N LEU A 76 -23.13 9.60 -22.52
CA LEU A 76 -22.49 8.91 -21.39
C LEU A 76 -21.71 9.90 -20.52
N ASP A 77 -21.60 9.60 -19.22
CA ASP A 77 -20.88 10.40 -18.22
C ASP A 77 -19.34 10.31 -18.34
N ASP A 78 -18.65 11.20 -17.64
CA ASP A 78 -17.19 11.12 -17.53
C ASP A 78 -16.80 9.86 -16.75
N ASN A 79 -15.70 9.20 -17.15
CA ASN A 79 -15.21 7.94 -16.57
C ASN A 79 -16.11 6.71 -16.79
N THR A 80 -16.98 6.71 -17.81
CA THR A 80 -17.69 5.50 -18.21
C THR A 80 -16.73 4.35 -18.51
N HIS A 81 -17.16 3.16 -18.09
CA HIS A 81 -16.44 1.91 -18.25
C HIS A 81 -16.89 1.20 -19.54
N PHE A 82 -15.95 1.04 -20.47
CA PHE A 82 -16.13 0.29 -21.70
C PHE A 82 -15.36 -1.02 -21.64
N MET A 83 -15.82 -1.98 -22.43
CA MET A 83 -15.16 -3.25 -22.68
C MET A 83 -14.97 -3.42 -24.18
N VAL A 84 -13.80 -3.91 -24.56
CA VAL A 84 -13.41 -4.14 -25.95
C VAL A 84 -13.56 -5.62 -26.23
N LEU A 85 -14.28 -5.93 -27.30
CA LEU A 85 -14.49 -7.29 -27.77
C LEU A 85 -13.87 -7.46 -29.15
N GLU A 86 -13.09 -8.53 -29.32
CA GLU A 86 -12.60 -8.96 -30.63
C GLU A 86 -13.63 -9.81 -31.37
N LYS A 87 -13.41 -10.05 -32.67
CA LYS A 87 -14.29 -10.86 -33.53
C LYS A 87 -14.56 -12.25 -32.91
N GLY A 88 -15.82 -12.49 -32.54
CA GLY A 88 -16.28 -13.76 -31.99
C GLY A 88 -16.34 -13.83 -30.46
N GLN A 89 -15.89 -12.79 -29.75
CA GLN A 89 -16.07 -12.67 -28.31
C GLN A 89 -17.44 -12.07 -28.00
N LYS A 90 -18.13 -12.62 -27.00
CA LYS A 90 -19.40 -12.09 -26.50
C LYS A 90 -19.15 -11.32 -25.21
N TRP A 91 -19.98 -10.31 -24.97
CA TRP A 91 -20.02 -9.66 -23.67
C TRP A 91 -20.44 -10.70 -22.60
N THR A 92 -19.70 -10.75 -21.51
CA THR A 92 -20.01 -11.62 -20.37
C THR A 92 -20.49 -10.75 -19.23
N GLU A 93 -21.72 -10.96 -18.79
CA GLU A 93 -22.29 -10.25 -17.63
C GLU A 93 -21.39 -10.45 -16.41
N VAL A 94 -21.16 -9.37 -15.64
CA VAL A 94 -20.50 -9.54 -14.35
C VAL A 94 -21.54 -10.12 -13.40
N SER A 95 -21.42 -11.41 -13.05
CA SER A 95 -22.22 -11.92 -11.94
C SER A 95 -21.90 -11.09 -10.69
N ALA A 96 -22.92 -10.71 -9.91
CA ALA A 96 -22.73 -9.97 -8.66
C ALA A 96 -21.70 -10.64 -7.73
N ASP A 97 -21.56 -11.96 -7.85
CA ASP A 97 -20.58 -12.79 -7.15
C ASP A 97 -19.13 -12.52 -7.60
N CYS A 98 -18.91 -12.19 -8.88
CA CYS A 98 -17.60 -11.85 -9.43
C CYS A 98 -17.22 -10.38 -9.15
N LEU A 99 -18.18 -9.46 -9.03
CA LEU A 99 -17.92 -8.13 -8.46
C LEU A 99 -17.45 -8.28 -7.00
N SER A 100 -18.13 -9.08 -6.18
CA SER A 100 -17.70 -9.35 -4.80
C SER A 100 -16.25 -9.88 -4.75
N GLN A 101 -15.90 -10.85 -5.59
CA GLN A 101 -14.54 -11.39 -5.68
C GLN A 101 -13.52 -10.35 -6.12
N LYS A 102 -13.81 -9.53 -7.13
CA LYS A 102 -12.88 -8.53 -7.69
C LYS A 102 -12.70 -7.31 -6.80
N TRP A 103 -13.78 -6.84 -6.15
CA TRP A 103 -13.70 -5.82 -5.11
C TRP A 103 -12.95 -6.36 -3.89
N MET A 104 -13.15 -7.64 -3.52
CA MET A 104 -12.35 -8.29 -2.49
C MET A 104 -10.88 -8.36 -2.88
N GLU A 105 -10.51 -8.73 -4.11
CA GLU A 105 -9.12 -8.78 -4.59
C GLU A 105 -8.48 -7.38 -4.63
N GLU A 106 -9.16 -6.35 -5.14
CA GLU A 106 -8.66 -4.96 -5.12
C GLU A 106 -8.52 -4.41 -3.68
N CYS A 107 -9.37 -4.84 -2.75
CA CYS A 107 -9.23 -4.54 -1.32
C CYS A 107 -8.08 -5.34 -0.67
N LEU A 108 -7.93 -6.62 -1.01
CA LEU A 108 -6.92 -7.51 -0.44
C LEU A 108 -5.51 -7.08 -0.84
N GLN A 109 -5.33 -6.65 -2.08
CA GLN A 109 -4.03 -6.23 -2.62
C GLN A 109 -3.51 -4.93 -1.97
N LYS A 110 -4.40 -4.07 -1.45
CA LYS A 110 -4.00 -2.88 -0.67
C LYS A 110 -3.71 -3.19 0.80
N LYS A 111 -4.23 -4.29 1.33
CA LYS A 111 -3.95 -4.69 2.72
C LYS A 111 -2.65 -5.49 2.74
N LYS A 112 -1.52 -4.81 2.47
CA LYS A 112 -0.22 -5.29 2.97
C LYS A 112 -0.39 -5.50 4.45
N MET A 113 -0.46 -6.76 4.85
CA MET A 113 -0.71 -7.20 6.21
C MET A 113 0.42 -6.66 7.10
N GLY A 114 0.18 -5.47 7.68
CA GLY A 114 1.06 -4.82 8.64
C GLY A 114 1.00 -5.60 9.94
N VAL A 115 1.79 -6.66 10.02
CA VAL A 115 1.96 -7.49 11.21
C VAL A 115 2.54 -6.60 12.31
N ALA A 116 1.74 -6.31 13.33
CA ALA A 116 2.11 -5.69 14.62
C ALA A 116 3.14 -4.54 14.55
N ASN A 117 2.67 -3.29 14.60
CA ASN A 117 3.57 -2.13 14.75
C ASN A 117 3.92 -1.94 16.23
N ILE A 118 5.19 -2.15 16.60
CA ILE A 118 5.70 -1.94 17.96
C ILE A 118 6.59 -0.70 17.96
N THR A 119 6.25 0.28 18.80
CA THR A 119 6.94 1.56 18.95
C THR A 119 7.52 1.68 20.35
N PHE A 120 8.72 2.25 20.46
CA PHE A 120 9.44 2.48 21.70
C PHE A 120 9.80 3.97 21.80
N ASP A 121 9.07 4.71 22.63
CA ASP A 121 9.29 6.15 22.81
C ASP A 121 9.97 6.40 24.16
N LEU A 122 11.26 6.75 24.12
CA LEU A 122 12.01 7.16 25.31
C LEU A 122 11.89 8.67 25.48
N TYR A 123 11.26 9.11 26.57
CA TYR A 123 11.06 10.52 26.87
C TYR A 123 11.51 10.84 28.29
N LYS A 124 11.77 12.12 28.59
CA LYS A 124 12.39 12.54 29.85
C LYS A 124 11.53 13.58 30.55
N LEU A 125 10.97 13.21 31.71
CA LEU A 125 10.09 14.08 32.50
C LEU A 125 10.85 15.22 33.20
N ASN A 126 12.09 14.96 33.65
CA ASN A 126 12.95 15.99 34.22
C ASN A 126 14.33 15.98 33.57
N PRO A 127 14.93 17.16 33.28
CA PRO A 127 16.27 17.25 32.69
C PRO A 127 17.38 16.60 33.54
N LYS A 128 17.15 16.40 34.85
CA LYS A 128 18.08 15.78 35.80
C LYS A 128 18.08 14.24 35.80
N ASP A 129 17.10 13.58 35.19
CA ASP A 129 16.97 12.10 35.19
C ASP A 129 17.85 11.45 34.10
N PHE A 130 18.61 10.40 34.40
CA PHE A 130 19.57 9.83 33.44
C PHE A 130 18.92 8.98 32.34
N ILE A 131 17.88 8.22 32.70
CA ILE A 131 17.05 7.41 31.80
C ILE A 131 15.62 7.77 32.21
N GLY A 132 14.87 8.46 31.35
CA GLY A 132 13.53 8.97 31.66
C GLY A 132 12.46 7.86 31.74
N CYS A 133 11.31 8.09 31.13
CA CYS A 133 10.24 7.11 30.98
C CYS A 133 10.30 6.49 29.58
N LEU A 134 10.12 5.17 29.48
CA LEU A 134 10.05 4.45 28.21
C LEU A 134 8.60 4.03 27.97
N ASN A 135 7.97 4.59 26.94
CA ASN A 135 6.67 4.13 26.46
C ASN A 135 6.87 3.02 25.42
N ILE A 136 6.18 1.91 25.59
CA ILE A 136 6.13 0.81 24.63
C ILE A 136 4.70 0.72 24.10
N LYS A 137 4.49 0.98 22.82
CA LYS A 137 3.18 0.92 22.17
C LYS A 137 3.16 -0.16 21.12
N ALA A 138 2.34 -1.18 21.31
CA ALA A 138 2.11 -2.25 20.35
C ALA A 138 0.73 -2.08 19.70
N THR A 139 0.68 -2.02 18.38
CA THR A 139 -0.54 -1.85 17.59
C THR A 139 -0.74 -3.06 16.69
N PHE A 140 -1.75 -3.87 17.00
CA PHE A 140 -2.14 -5.06 16.26
C PHE A 140 -3.36 -4.77 15.38
N TYR A 141 -3.31 -5.25 14.14
CA TYR A 141 -4.42 -5.15 13.18
C TYR A 141 -4.96 -3.74 12.96
N GLU A 142 -4.15 -2.70 13.23
CA GLU A 142 -4.51 -1.27 13.15
C GLU A 142 -5.70 -0.80 14.02
N ILE A 143 -6.36 -1.70 14.76
CA ILE A 143 -7.53 -1.40 15.61
C ILE A 143 -7.32 -1.73 17.09
N TYR A 144 -6.29 -2.49 17.43
CA TYR A 144 -5.96 -2.84 18.81
C TYR A 144 -4.60 -2.27 19.19
N SER A 145 -4.58 -1.18 19.95
CA SER A 145 -3.33 -0.58 20.46
C SER A 145 -3.22 -0.74 21.97
N VAL A 146 -2.09 -1.29 22.41
CA VAL A 146 -1.73 -1.41 23.83
C VAL A 146 -0.47 -0.59 24.06
N SER A 147 -0.54 0.39 24.96
CA SER A 147 0.62 1.20 25.37
C SER A 147 0.94 0.97 26.84
N TYR A 148 2.21 0.76 27.15
CA TYR A 148 2.73 0.57 28.50
C TYR A 148 3.84 1.56 28.79
N ASP A 149 3.80 2.19 29.97
CA ASP A 149 4.79 3.19 30.39
C ASP A 149 5.68 2.65 31.50
N ILE A 150 6.97 2.49 31.19
CA ILE A 150 7.99 2.07 32.14
C ILE A 150 8.68 3.31 32.71
N LYS A 151 8.38 3.62 33.97
CA LYS A 151 9.01 4.71 34.71
C LYS A 151 10.35 4.27 35.29
N CYS A 152 11.45 4.69 34.68
CA CYS A 152 12.80 4.29 35.10
C CYS A 152 13.42 5.23 36.16
N MET A 153 12.64 5.66 37.16
CA MET A 153 13.09 6.60 38.21
C MET A 153 14.31 6.08 39.03
N GLY A 154 14.59 4.77 38.99
CA GLY A 154 15.73 4.13 39.65
C GLY A 154 16.89 3.70 38.73
N ALA A 155 16.88 4.04 37.44
CA ALA A 155 17.83 3.43 36.49
C ALA A 155 19.29 3.66 36.83
N LYS A 156 19.63 4.82 37.42
CA LYS A 156 21.00 5.16 37.80
C LYS A 156 21.55 4.25 38.92
N SER A 157 20.73 3.90 39.91
CA SER A 157 21.13 3.01 41.00
C SER A 157 21.21 1.56 40.51
N VAL A 158 20.27 1.14 39.66
CA VAL A 158 20.27 -0.20 39.04
C VAL A 158 21.49 -0.37 38.13
N LEU A 159 21.76 0.57 37.22
CA LEU A 159 22.88 0.52 36.30
C LEU A 159 24.22 0.44 37.06
N ARG A 160 24.38 1.21 38.14
CA ARG A 160 25.56 1.14 39.00
C ARG A 160 25.73 -0.26 39.60
N LYS A 161 24.65 -0.89 40.08
CA LYS A 161 24.70 -2.23 40.66
C LYS A 161 25.00 -3.30 39.60
N VAL A 162 24.46 -3.17 38.39
CA VAL A 162 24.75 -4.08 37.27
C VAL A 162 26.21 -3.96 36.83
N LEU A 163 26.74 -2.74 36.69
CA LEU A 163 28.16 -2.52 36.38
C LEU A 163 29.09 -3.11 37.45
N GLN A 164 28.73 -2.97 38.73
CA GLN A 164 29.47 -3.60 39.82
C GLN A 164 29.45 -5.13 39.73
N LEU A 165 28.29 -5.73 39.45
CA LEU A 165 28.16 -7.18 39.25
C LEU A 165 28.99 -7.67 38.07
N MET A 166 28.91 -7.00 36.92
CA MET A 166 29.68 -7.35 35.72
C MET A 166 31.19 -7.24 35.97
N SER A 167 31.63 -6.22 36.70
CA SER A 167 33.04 -6.08 37.09
C SER A 167 33.49 -7.23 37.98
N HIS A 168 32.68 -7.65 38.96
CA HIS A 168 33.01 -8.79 39.81
C HIS A 168 33.01 -10.11 39.02
N ALA A 169 32.02 -10.33 38.14
CA ALA A 169 31.98 -11.50 37.28
C ALA A 169 33.22 -11.58 36.38
N ALA A 170 33.61 -10.47 35.75
CA ALA A 170 34.80 -10.40 34.91
C ALA A 170 36.10 -10.68 35.70
N GLN A 171 36.22 -10.17 36.92
CA GLN A 171 37.35 -10.46 37.81
C GLN A 171 37.40 -11.95 38.17
N VAL A 172 36.27 -12.55 38.56
CA VAL A 172 36.20 -13.99 38.89
C VAL A 172 36.53 -14.85 37.67
N THR A 173 35.98 -14.53 36.51
CA THR A 173 36.31 -15.22 35.26
C THR A 173 37.80 -15.09 34.92
N GLY A 174 38.41 -13.91 35.11
CA GLY A 174 39.84 -13.70 34.91
C GLY A 174 40.71 -14.54 35.83
N HIS A 175 40.38 -14.59 37.12
CA HIS A 175 41.07 -15.46 38.09
C HIS A 175 40.92 -16.94 37.75
N PHE A 176 39.73 -17.36 37.32
CA PHE A 176 39.50 -18.74 36.88
C PHE A 176 40.36 -19.08 35.67
N LEU A 177 40.41 -18.21 34.65
CA LEU A 177 41.21 -18.41 33.44
C LEU A 177 42.71 -18.54 33.76
N LEU A 178 43.24 -17.66 34.60
CA LEU A 178 44.65 -17.68 35.00
C LEU A 178 44.98 -18.94 35.82
N TYR A 179 44.11 -19.31 36.77
CA TYR A 179 44.29 -20.52 37.58
C TYR A 179 44.28 -21.78 36.73
N THR A 180 43.30 -21.91 35.83
CA THR A 180 43.23 -23.04 34.88
C THR A 180 44.44 -23.07 33.96
N GLY A 181 44.91 -21.91 33.48
CA GLY A 181 46.12 -21.82 32.65
C GLY A 181 47.38 -22.27 33.38
N THR A 182 47.58 -21.86 34.63
CA THR A 182 48.72 -22.31 35.45
C THR A 182 48.66 -23.80 35.78
N TYR A 183 47.45 -24.34 35.99
CA TYR A 183 47.26 -25.77 36.24
C TYR A 183 47.63 -26.62 35.01
N MET A 184 47.20 -26.19 33.83
CA MET A 184 47.56 -26.86 32.56
C MET A 184 49.08 -26.82 32.29
N LEU A 185 49.74 -25.71 32.65
CA LEU A 185 51.18 -25.56 32.47
C LEU A 185 52.02 -26.36 33.48
N HIS A 186 51.46 -26.71 34.65
CA HIS A 186 52.10 -27.54 35.66
C HIS A 186 51.87 -29.05 35.42
N LEU A 187 50.92 -29.40 34.55
CA LEU A 187 50.57 -30.78 34.20
C LEU A 187 51.31 -31.28 32.95
N MET A 188 51.85 -30.36 32.13
CA MET A 188 52.81 -30.65 31.04
C MET A 188 54.23 -30.72 31.58
#